data_AF-A0A177NEB3-F1
#
_entry.id   AF-A0A177NEB3-F1
#
_cell.length_a   1.000
_cell.length_b   1.000
_cell.length_c   1.000
_cell.angle_alpha   90.00
_cell.angle_beta   90.00
_cell.angle_gamma   90.00
#
_symmetry.space_group_name_H-M   'P 1'
#
loop_
_entity.id
_entity.type
_entity.pdbx_description
1 polymer ?
#
loop_
_entity_poly.entity_id
_entity_poly.type
_entity_poly.pdbx_seq_one_letter_code
_entity_poly.pdbx_strand_id
1 'polypeptide(L)'
;MSTGHYKHDNFGKIVIRTQVGIALALLLCLPLANFWFPSAYSLKAGVHGLSAILALVVGTYLTHRALPLIKGMHVNLESLRRWLLVATLLNLTGAISGNWIYMRYRGQDGPRDWILERVPAIHNVLMEFKEFVSLFPFPLMLSATALLYYYGLPMQTRRDLCRFVGITILVSWSFLLLGFVVGLVLAKLRFV
;
A
#
# COMPACT_ATOMS: atom_id res chain seq x y z
N MET A 1 19.73 24.96 16.29
CA MET A 1 19.66 25.21 14.83
C MET A 1 18.19 25.21 14.42
N SER A 2 17.69 26.34 13.92
CA SER A 2 16.30 26.47 13.43
C SER A 2 16.11 25.56 12.23
N THR A 3 15.39 24.45 12.42
CA THR A 3 14.97 23.57 11.33
C THR A 3 13.81 24.26 10.61
N GLY A 4 14.10 24.90 9.48
CA GLY A 4 13.12 25.64 8.70
C GLY A 4 11.87 24.82 8.36
N HIS A 5 10.74 25.50 8.15
CA HIS A 5 9.50 24.87 7.73
C HIS A 5 9.67 24.28 6.31
N TYR A 6 9.45 22.98 6.17
CA TYR A 6 9.37 22.34 4.86
C TYR A 6 8.14 22.88 4.11
N LYS A 7 8.37 23.79 3.16
CA LYS A 7 7.39 24.22 2.17
C LYS A 7 7.53 23.32 0.94
N HIS A 8 6.45 22.63 0.57
CA HIS A 8 6.37 22.03 -0.76
C HIS A 8 6.48 23.14 -1.80
N ASP A 9 7.51 23.08 -2.63
CA ASP A 9 7.64 23.92 -3.80
C ASP A 9 6.56 23.57 -4.85
N ASN A 10 6.38 24.46 -5.83
CA ASN A 10 5.38 24.25 -6.86
C ASN A 10 5.65 22.98 -7.68
N PHE A 11 6.92 22.62 -7.85
CA PHE A 11 7.33 21.40 -8.54
C PHE A 11 6.87 20.14 -7.82
N GLY A 12 7.13 20.01 -6.52
CA GLY A 12 6.68 18.88 -5.70
C GLY A 12 5.16 18.72 -5.69
N LYS A 13 4.41 19.84 -5.70
CA LYS A 13 2.94 19.80 -5.83
C LYS A 13 2.49 19.27 -7.20
N ILE A 14 3.16 19.66 -8.28
CA ILE A 14 2.86 19.18 -9.64
C ILE A 14 3.13 17.68 -9.74
N VAL A 15 4.29 17.21 -9.27
CA VAL A 15 4.66 15.79 -9.30
C VAL A 15 3.61 14.94 -8.57
N ILE A 16 3.22 15.35 -7.36
CA ILE A 16 2.18 14.64 -6.58
C ILE A 16 0.85 14.62 -7.35
N ARG A 17 0.41 15.74 -7.92
CA ARG A 17 -0.84 15.83 -8.69
C ARG A 17 -0.81 14.94 -9.93
N THR A 18 0.29 14.92 -10.67
CA THR A 18 0.45 14.08 -11.87
C THR A 18 0.45 12.60 -11.50
N GLN A 19 1.15 12.21 -10.43
CA GLN A 19 1.13 10.83 -9.95
C GLN A 19 -0.28 10.39 -9.54
N VAL A 20 -1.03 11.24 -8.83
CA VAL A 20 -2.43 11.00 -8.48
C VAL A 20 -3.31 10.89 -9.72
N GLY A 21 -3.14 11.78 -10.70
CA GLY A 21 -3.90 11.77 -11.96
C GLY A 21 -3.68 10.50 -12.78
N ILE A 22 -2.44 10.06 -12.92
CA ILE A 22 -2.09 8.80 -13.61
C ILE A 22 -2.69 7.60 -12.86
N ALA A 23 -2.57 7.57 -11.53
CA ALA A 23 -3.12 6.47 -10.73
C ALA A 23 -4.66 6.39 -10.85
N LEU A 24 -5.35 7.54 -10.82
CA LEU A 24 -6.79 7.62 -11.03
C LEU A 24 -7.18 7.15 -12.44
N ALA A 25 -6.45 7.58 -13.48
CA ALA A 25 -6.73 7.16 -14.85
C ALA A 25 -6.59 5.63 -15.01
N LEU A 26 -5.49 5.05 -14.52
CA LEU A 26 -5.29 3.60 -14.54
C LEU A 26 -6.37 2.84 -13.77
N LEU A 27 -6.84 3.41 -12.65
CA LEU A 27 -7.93 2.83 -11.85
C LEU A 27 -9.26 2.84 -12.62
N LEU A 28 -9.57 3.92 -13.32
CA LEU A 28 -10.77 4.05 -14.15
C LEU A 28 -10.73 3.15 -15.41
N CYS A 29 -9.54 2.71 -15.84
CA CYS A 29 -9.42 1.71 -16.89
C CYS A 29 -9.85 0.30 -16.46
N LEU A 30 -9.92 -0.01 -15.14
CA LEU A 30 -10.33 -1.34 -14.67
C LEU A 30 -11.80 -1.68 -15.00
N PRO A 31 -12.80 -0.79 -14.77
CA PRO A 31 -14.16 -1.00 -15.25
C PRO A 31 -14.26 -1.20 -16.77
N LEU A 32 -13.48 -0.43 -17.54
CA LEU A 32 -13.44 -0.54 -19.01
C LEU A 32 -12.91 -1.92 -19.44
N ALA A 33 -11.84 -2.41 -18.81
CA ALA A 33 -11.32 -3.75 -19.08
C ALA A 33 -12.34 -4.84 -18.72
N ASN A 34 -13.06 -4.69 -17.60
CA ASN A 34 -14.09 -5.64 -17.18
C ASN A 34 -15.31 -5.68 -18.11
N PHE A 35 -15.65 -4.56 -18.76
CA PHE A 35 -16.72 -4.52 -19.77
C PHE A 35 -16.40 -5.40 -20.98
N TRP A 36 -15.14 -5.39 -21.45
CA TRP A 36 -14.70 -6.19 -22.59
C TRP A 36 -14.34 -7.64 -22.21
N PHE A 37 -13.93 -7.88 -20.97
CA PHE A 37 -13.50 -9.19 -20.46
C PHE A 37 -14.20 -9.51 -19.11
N PRO A 38 -15.49 -9.86 -19.13
CA PRO A 38 -16.24 -10.10 -17.90
C PRO A 38 -15.76 -11.36 -17.18
N SER A 39 -15.50 -11.24 -15.88
CA SER A 39 -15.18 -12.37 -15.00
C SER A 39 -16.18 -12.46 -13.86
N ALA A 40 -16.62 -13.68 -13.50
CA ALA A 40 -17.45 -13.93 -12.32
C ALA A 40 -16.74 -13.55 -10.99
N TYR A 41 -15.42 -13.35 -11.03
CA TYR A 41 -14.61 -12.90 -9.90
C TYR A 41 -14.34 -11.39 -9.87
N SER A 42 -14.89 -10.64 -10.83
CA SER A 42 -14.58 -9.23 -11.08
C SER A 42 -14.79 -8.30 -9.89
N LEU A 43 -15.86 -8.47 -9.11
CA LEU A 43 -16.11 -7.61 -7.95
C LEU A 43 -15.08 -7.83 -6.84
N LYS A 44 -14.78 -9.09 -6.49
CA LYS A 44 -13.80 -9.42 -5.45
C LYS A 44 -12.40 -8.94 -5.85
N ALA A 45 -12.03 -9.17 -7.12
CA ALA A 45 -10.77 -8.69 -7.69
C ALA A 45 -10.71 -7.16 -7.77
N GLY A 46 -11.82 -6.51 -8.14
CA GLY A 46 -11.93 -5.06 -8.20
C GLY A 46 -11.75 -4.40 -6.83
N VAL A 47 -12.41 -4.93 -5.78
CA VAL A 47 -12.24 -4.42 -4.41
C VAL A 47 -10.80 -4.57 -3.95
N HIS A 48 -10.19 -5.74 -4.16
CA HIS A 48 -8.79 -5.95 -3.79
C HIS A 48 -7.84 -5.02 -4.55
N GLY A 49 -7.96 -4.95 -5.87
CA GLY A 49 -7.15 -4.08 -6.73
C GLY A 49 -7.28 -2.61 -6.35
N LEU A 50 -8.51 -2.11 -6.16
CA LEU A 50 -8.78 -0.74 -5.72
C LEU A 50 -8.15 -0.46 -4.36
N SER A 51 -8.33 -1.36 -3.38
CA SER A 51 -7.76 -1.18 -2.05
C SER A 51 -6.23 -1.15 -2.07
N ALA A 52 -5.59 -2.00 -2.86
CA ALA A 52 -4.13 -2.04 -3.02
C ALA A 52 -3.59 -0.77 -3.71
N ILE A 53 -4.27 -0.29 -4.75
CA ILE A 53 -3.91 0.97 -5.43
C ILE A 53 -4.02 2.16 -4.47
N LEU A 54 -5.16 2.29 -3.78
CA LEU A 54 -5.37 3.38 -2.83
C LEU A 54 -4.39 3.31 -1.66
N ALA A 55 -4.12 2.11 -1.13
CA ALA A 55 -3.13 1.91 -0.09
C ALA A 55 -1.76 2.41 -0.55
N LEU A 56 -1.33 2.07 -1.78
CA LEU A 56 -0.04 2.51 -2.33
C LEU A 56 0.01 4.02 -2.52
N VAL A 57 -1.06 4.64 -3.03
CA VAL A 57 -1.15 6.10 -3.20
C VAL A 57 -1.03 6.81 -1.86
N VAL A 58 -1.83 6.41 -0.86
CA VAL A 58 -1.79 7.02 0.47
C VAL A 58 -0.45 6.72 1.18
N GLY A 59 0.09 5.51 1.04
CA GLY A 59 1.40 5.14 1.57
C GLY A 59 2.51 6.02 0.98
N THR A 60 2.48 6.26 -0.34
CA THR A 60 3.42 7.17 -1.02
C THR A 60 3.27 8.60 -0.53
N TYR A 61 2.04 9.08 -0.34
CA TYR A 61 1.81 10.38 0.30
C TYR A 61 2.43 10.46 1.71
N LEU A 62 2.30 9.39 2.50
CA LEU A 62 2.85 9.33 3.85
C LEU A 62 4.38 9.30 3.89
N THR A 63 5.08 8.78 2.88
CA THR A 63 6.56 8.84 2.85
C THR A 63 7.08 10.29 2.82
N HIS A 64 6.37 11.18 2.11
CA HIS A 64 6.68 12.61 2.09
C HIS A 64 6.52 13.29 3.46
N ARG A 65 5.70 12.72 4.36
CA ARG A 65 5.55 13.18 5.76
C ARG A 65 6.51 12.49 6.72
N ALA A 66 6.84 11.23 6.46
CA ALA A 66 7.76 10.44 7.26
C ALA A 66 9.19 11.00 7.24
N LEU A 67 9.68 11.44 6.07
CA LEU A 67 11.04 11.99 5.94
C LEU A 67 11.26 13.25 6.83
N PRO A 68 10.37 14.27 6.80
CA PRO A 68 10.38 15.35 7.77
C PRO A 68 10.33 14.91 9.23
N LEU A 69 9.48 13.92 9.53
CA LEU A 69 9.30 13.41 10.90
C LEU A 69 10.59 12.78 11.44
N ILE A 70 11.30 11.99 10.62
CA ILE A 70 12.60 11.37 10.97
C ILE A 70 13.68 12.42 11.22
N LYS A 71 13.69 13.47 10.38
CA LYS A 71 14.62 14.61 10.49
C LYS A 71 14.33 15.53 11.68
N GLY A 72 13.23 15.30 12.40
CA GLY A 72 12.80 16.16 13.52
C GLY A 72 12.28 17.51 13.06
N MET A 73 11.83 17.63 11.82
CA MET A 73 11.18 18.84 11.31
C MET A 73 9.73 18.91 11.79
N HIS A 74 9.17 20.11 11.82
CA HIS A 74 7.77 20.29 12.21
C HIS A 74 6.84 19.65 11.17
N VAL A 75 5.98 18.72 11.61
CA VAL A 75 4.96 18.05 10.79
C VAL A 75 3.60 18.30 11.42
N ASN A 76 2.56 18.51 10.60
CA ASN A 76 1.19 18.56 11.11
C ASN A 76 0.77 17.15 11.56
N LEU A 77 0.86 16.88 12.87
CA LEU A 77 0.57 15.56 13.45
C LEU A 77 -0.90 15.16 13.34
N GLU A 78 -1.84 16.11 13.36
CA GLU A 78 -3.27 15.80 13.17
C GLU A 78 -3.54 15.27 11.76
N SER A 79 -2.98 15.95 10.76
CA SER A 79 -3.05 15.50 9.37
C SER A 79 -2.37 14.14 9.20
N LEU A 80 -1.18 13.95 9.79
CA LEU A 80 -0.47 12.67 9.76
C LEU A 80 -1.31 11.55 10.36
N ARG A 81 -1.94 11.77 11.53
CA ARG A 81 -2.82 10.81 12.20
C ARG A 81 -3.97 10.35 11.31
N ARG A 82 -4.68 11.30 10.68
CA ARG A 82 -5.82 10.98 9.81
C ARG A 82 -5.37 10.16 8.60
N TRP A 83 -4.31 10.58 7.93
CA TRP A 83 -3.81 9.87 6.75
C TRP A 83 -3.22 8.49 7.08
N LEU A 84 -2.61 8.33 8.25
CA LEU A 84 -2.10 7.04 8.70
C LEU A 84 -3.22 6.08 9.11
N LEU A 85 -4.29 6.59 9.73
CA LEU A 85 -5.50 5.81 9.99
C LEU A 85 -6.14 5.34 8.67
N VAL A 86 -6.27 6.24 7.68
CA VAL A 86 -6.76 5.89 6.34
C VAL A 86 -5.87 4.81 5.71
N ALA A 87 -4.54 4.95 5.77
CA ALA A 87 -3.63 3.93 5.26
C ALA A 87 -3.81 2.59 6.00
N THR A 88 -3.98 2.60 7.31
CA THR A 88 -4.20 1.38 8.11
C THR A 88 -5.48 0.66 7.69
N LEU A 89 -6.58 1.39 7.52
CA LEU A 89 -7.86 0.83 7.07
C LEU A 89 -7.79 0.30 5.64
N LEU A 90 -7.08 1.00 4.74
CA LEU A 90 -6.85 0.53 3.37
C LEU A 90 -6.00 -0.75 3.34
N ASN A 91 -4.94 -0.84 4.15
CA ASN A 91 -4.12 -2.04 4.25
C ASN A 91 -4.88 -3.21 4.88
N LEU A 92 -5.73 -2.96 5.89
CA LEU A 92 -6.64 -3.97 6.44
C LEU A 92 -7.63 -4.48 5.37
N THR A 93 -8.24 -3.55 4.63
CA THR A 93 -9.14 -3.89 3.52
C THR A 93 -8.41 -4.69 2.45
N GLY A 94 -7.17 -4.32 2.11
CA GLY A 94 -6.31 -5.04 1.19
C GLY A 94 -5.99 -6.46 1.67
N ALA A 95 -5.69 -6.63 2.96
CA ALA A 95 -5.43 -7.95 3.55
C ALA A 95 -6.69 -8.84 3.54
N ILE A 96 -7.84 -8.31 3.96
CA ILE A 96 -9.11 -9.05 3.97
C ILE A 96 -9.51 -9.43 2.53
N SER A 97 -9.55 -8.46 1.62
CA SER A 97 -9.92 -8.71 0.22
C SER A 97 -8.91 -9.56 -0.53
N GLY A 98 -7.63 -9.53 -0.13
CA GLY A 98 -6.58 -10.39 -0.67
C GLY A 98 -6.88 -11.87 -0.45
N ASN A 99 -7.50 -12.23 0.68
CA ASN A 99 -7.95 -13.60 0.94
C ASN A 99 -9.00 -14.08 -0.08
N TRP A 100 -9.82 -13.18 -0.63
CA TRP A 100 -10.78 -13.56 -1.68
C TRP A 100 -10.10 -13.98 -2.96
N ILE A 101 -9.05 -13.27 -3.35
CA ILE A 101 -8.23 -13.62 -4.52
C ILE A 101 -7.41 -14.87 -4.25
N TYR A 102 -6.94 -15.02 -3.01
CA TYR A 102 -6.23 -16.21 -2.58
C TYR A 102 -7.09 -17.47 -2.67
N MET A 103 -8.37 -17.40 -2.30
CA MET A 103 -9.28 -18.54 -2.45
C MET A 103 -9.43 -18.97 -3.92
N ARG A 104 -9.55 -18.02 -4.87
CA ARG A 104 -9.57 -18.36 -6.31
C ARG A 104 -8.23 -18.92 -6.78
N TYR A 105 -7.14 -18.35 -6.28
CA TYR A 105 -5.78 -18.79 -6.58
C TYR A 105 -5.57 -20.26 -6.21
N ARG A 106 -6.04 -20.67 -5.02
CA ARG A 106 -5.93 -22.03 -4.46
C ARG A 106 -7.05 -22.99 -4.88
N GLY A 107 -8.12 -22.50 -5.50
CA GLY A 107 -9.23 -23.35 -5.95
C GLY A 107 -8.81 -24.32 -7.05
N GLN A 108 -9.57 -25.40 -7.23
CA GLN A 108 -9.38 -26.35 -8.32
C GLN A 108 -9.39 -25.64 -9.68
N ASP A 109 -8.52 -26.08 -10.59
CA ASP A 109 -8.27 -25.43 -11.88
C ASP A 109 -7.90 -23.94 -11.69
N GLY A 110 -7.15 -23.70 -10.60
CA GLY A 110 -6.70 -22.41 -10.14
C GLY A 110 -5.52 -21.88 -10.96
N PRO A 111 -5.26 -20.56 -10.92
CA PRO A 111 -3.97 -20.03 -11.37
C PRO A 111 -2.78 -20.73 -10.70
N ARG A 112 -2.94 -21.24 -9.47
CA ARG A 112 -1.91 -22.06 -8.81
C ARG A 112 -1.57 -23.33 -9.59
N ASP A 113 -2.58 -24.09 -10.00
CA ASP A 113 -2.36 -25.39 -10.65
C ASP A 113 -1.62 -25.19 -11.98
N TRP A 114 -2.04 -24.18 -12.74
CA TRP A 114 -1.34 -23.74 -13.95
C TRP A 114 0.13 -23.35 -13.73
N ILE A 115 0.42 -22.59 -12.66
CA ILE A 115 1.80 -22.17 -12.31
C ILE A 115 2.63 -23.39 -11.92
N LEU A 116 2.07 -24.31 -11.13
CA LEU A 116 2.78 -25.52 -10.69
C LEU A 116 3.09 -26.44 -11.87
N GLU A 117 2.20 -26.55 -12.85
CA GLU A 117 2.40 -27.35 -14.05
C GLU A 117 3.50 -26.80 -14.98
N ARG A 118 3.63 -25.46 -15.06
CA ARG A 118 4.46 -24.82 -16.10
C ARG A 118 5.72 -24.16 -15.57
N VAL A 119 5.66 -23.56 -14.39
CA VAL A 119 6.71 -22.75 -13.78
C VAL A 119 6.79 -22.95 -12.26
N PRO A 120 6.98 -24.19 -11.76
CA PRO A 120 6.92 -24.52 -10.33
C PRO A 120 7.96 -23.79 -9.49
N ALA A 121 9.14 -23.49 -10.04
CA ALA A 121 10.17 -22.70 -9.35
C ALA A 121 9.69 -21.26 -9.03
N ILE A 122 8.89 -20.67 -9.93
CA ILE A 122 8.30 -19.34 -9.71
C ILE A 122 7.26 -19.40 -8.59
N HIS A 123 6.49 -20.49 -8.48
CA HIS A 123 5.53 -20.66 -7.38
C HIS A 123 6.23 -20.55 -6.02
N ASN A 124 7.24 -21.39 -5.79
CA ASN A 124 7.87 -21.52 -4.48
C ASN A 124 8.57 -20.22 -4.05
N VAL A 125 9.19 -19.49 -4.99
CA VAL A 125 9.90 -18.25 -4.63
C VAL A 125 8.96 -17.06 -4.56
N LEU A 126 8.14 -16.84 -5.59
CA LEU A 126 7.43 -15.58 -5.76
C LEU A 126 6.10 -15.54 -4.99
N MET A 127 5.41 -16.68 -4.83
CA MET A 127 4.15 -16.73 -4.09
C MET A 127 4.37 -16.76 -2.59
N GLU A 128 5.31 -17.56 -2.09
CA GLU A 128 5.63 -17.59 -0.65
C GLU A 128 6.17 -16.22 -0.19
N PHE A 129 7.07 -15.62 -0.98
CA PHE A 129 7.56 -14.27 -0.71
C PHE A 129 6.43 -13.23 -0.74
N LYS A 130 5.56 -13.26 -1.75
CA LYS A 130 4.41 -12.35 -1.85
C LYS A 130 3.49 -12.46 -0.64
N GLU A 131 3.13 -13.68 -0.26
CA GLU A 131 2.18 -13.95 0.82
C GLU A 131 2.70 -13.39 2.14
N PHE A 132 4.00 -13.50 2.38
CA PHE A 132 4.63 -12.93 3.56
C PHE A 132 4.73 -11.39 3.49
N VAL A 133 5.34 -10.86 2.43
CA VAL A 133 5.64 -9.42 2.26
C VAL A 133 4.38 -8.57 2.23
N SER A 134 3.31 -9.06 1.59
CA SER A 134 2.08 -8.27 1.40
C SER A 134 1.25 -8.12 2.69
N LEU A 135 1.54 -8.90 3.74
CA LEU A 135 0.83 -8.84 5.02
C LEU A 135 1.47 -7.89 6.02
N PHE A 136 2.77 -7.58 5.91
CA PHE A 136 3.47 -6.65 6.80
C PHE A 136 2.95 -5.21 6.83
N PRO A 137 2.45 -4.62 5.74
CA PRO A 137 2.01 -3.24 5.76
C PRO A 137 0.94 -2.95 6.81
N PHE A 138 -0.02 -3.87 7.01
CA PHE A 138 -1.10 -3.68 7.98
C PHE A 138 -0.59 -3.56 9.44
N PRO A 139 0.11 -4.55 10.03
CA PRO A 139 0.57 -4.46 11.40
C PRO A 139 1.55 -3.30 11.62
N LEU A 140 2.37 -2.94 10.62
CA LEU A 140 3.27 -1.80 10.71
C LEU A 140 2.52 -0.45 10.73
N MET A 141 1.56 -0.25 9.81
CA MET A 141 0.72 0.95 9.79
C MET A 141 -0.16 1.05 11.04
N LEU A 142 -0.68 -0.08 11.53
CA LEU A 142 -1.45 -0.14 12.77
C LEU A 142 -0.59 0.27 13.97
N SER A 143 0.64 -0.24 14.07
CA SER A 143 1.56 0.11 15.15
C SER A 143 1.90 1.61 15.13
N ALA A 144 2.21 2.16 13.96
CA ALA A 144 2.49 3.58 13.82
C ALA A 144 1.24 4.45 14.13
N THR A 145 0.05 4.00 13.74
CA THR A 145 -1.23 4.67 14.07
C THR A 145 -1.48 4.64 15.57
N ALA A 146 -1.34 3.48 16.20
CA ALA A 146 -1.54 3.32 17.64
C ALA A 146 -0.60 4.25 18.43
N LEU A 147 0.68 4.31 18.07
CA LEU A 147 1.64 5.21 18.72
C LEU A 147 1.27 6.69 18.56
N LEU A 148 0.91 7.12 17.34
CA LEU A 148 0.48 8.50 17.11
C LEU A 148 -0.79 8.86 17.88
N TYR A 149 -1.71 7.92 18.06
CA TYR A 149 -2.95 8.15 18.78
C TYR A 149 -2.76 8.12 20.30
N TYR A 150 -1.93 7.20 20.79
CA TYR A 150 -1.61 7.05 22.22
C TYR A 150 -0.82 8.23 22.76
N TYR A 151 0.27 8.63 22.07
CA TYR A 151 1.12 9.74 22.52
C TYR A 151 0.60 11.12 22.08
N GLY A 152 -0.30 11.19 21.10
CA GLY A 152 -0.95 12.42 20.67
C GLY A 152 0.02 13.50 20.14
N LEU A 153 -0.40 14.77 20.24
CA LEU A 153 0.40 15.92 19.82
C LEU A 153 1.73 16.08 20.60
N PRO A 154 1.81 15.77 21.92
CA PRO A 154 3.06 15.82 22.67
C PRO A 154 4.18 14.95 22.11
N MET A 155 3.86 13.93 21.29
CA MET A 155 4.84 13.06 20.63
C MET A 155 5.88 13.85 19.82
N GLN A 156 5.54 15.05 19.32
CA GLN A 156 6.48 15.87 18.55
C GLN A 156 7.72 16.31 19.35
N THR A 157 7.64 16.31 20.68
CA THR A 157 8.76 16.60 21.58
C THR A 157 9.70 15.39 21.76
N ARG A 158 9.24 14.18 21.36
CA ARG A 158 9.91 12.89 21.53
C ARG A 158 10.53 12.43 20.21
N ARG A 159 11.76 12.86 19.94
CA ARG A 159 12.48 12.55 18.68
C ARG A 159 12.63 11.06 18.42
N ASP A 160 12.79 10.26 19.46
CA ASP A 160 12.80 8.79 19.43
C ASP A 160 11.52 8.24 18.82
N LEU A 161 10.36 8.66 19.34
CA LEU A 161 9.05 8.22 18.85
C LEU A 161 8.77 8.71 17.43
N CYS A 162 9.08 9.98 17.12
CA CYS A 162 8.94 10.52 15.77
C CYS A 162 9.74 9.72 14.74
N ARG A 163 11.00 9.38 15.05
CA ARG A 163 11.85 8.57 14.17
C ARG A 163 11.31 7.15 14.02
N PHE A 164 10.92 6.52 15.12
CA PHE A 164 10.34 5.19 15.08
C PHE A 164 9.10 5.13 14.18
N VAL A 165 8.15 6.06 14.38
CA VAL A 165 6.94 6.16 13.54
C VAL A 165 7.31 6.42 12.08
N GLY A 166 8.22 7.37 11.81
CA GLY A 166 8.63 7.69 10.45
C GLY A 166 9.31 6.51 9.73
N ILE A 167 10.22 5.80 10.40
CA ILE A 167 10.87 4.60 9.85
C ILE A 167 9.83 3.50 9.60
N THR A 168 8.90 3.29 10.55
CA THR A 168 7.83 2.29 10.42
C THR A 168 6.96 2.56 9.18
N ILE A 169 6.62 3.83 8.91
CA ILE A 169 5.90 4.23 7.70
C ILE A 169 6.70 3.90 6.44
N LEU A 170 8.00 4.22 6.40
CA LEU A 170 8.85 3.95 5.24
C LEU A 170 9.00 2.45 4.97
N VAL A 171 9.27 1.66 6.01
CA VAL A 171 9.39 0.20 5.90
C VAL A 171 8.07 -0.41 5.45
N SER A 172 6.95 0.02 6.03
CA SER A 172 5.62 -0.41 5.61
C SER A 172 5.34 -0.08 4.15
N TRP A 173 5.73 1.11 3.68
CA TRP A 173 5.58 1.49 2.28
C TRP A 173 6.44 0.63 1.35
N SER A 174 7.66 0.25 1.76
CA SER A 174 8.50 -0.66 0.97
C SER A 174 7.84 -2.03 0.79
N PHE A 175 7.30 -2.63 1.86
CA PHE A 175 6.54 -3.88 1.77
C PHE A 175 5.31 -3.73 0.86
N LEU A 176 4.60 -2.62 0.97
CA LEU A 176 3.42 -2.33 0.16
C LEU A 176 3.76 -2.20 -1.34
N LEU A 177 4.84 -1.49 -1.67
CA LEU A 177 5.32 -1.33 -3.04
C LEU A 177 5.74 -2.69 -3.63
N LEU A 178 6.50 -3.48 -2.88
CA LEU A 178 6.93 -4.82 -3.31
C LEU A 178 5.73 -5.73 -3.56
N GLY A 179 4.80 -5.81 -2.59
CA GLY A 179 3.58 -6.60 -2.72
C GLY A 179 2.72 -6.18 -3.91
N PHE A 180 2.62 -4.86 -4.16
CA PHE A 180 1.89 -4.31 -5.29
C PHE A 180 2.52 -4.70 -6.64
N VAL A 181 3.85 -4.53 -6.80
CA VAL A 181 4.56 -4.89 -8.03
C VAL A 181 4.42 -6.38 -8.32
N VAL A 182 4.62 -7.23 -7.32
CA VAL A 182 4.45 -8.68 -7.46
C VAL A 182 2.99 -9.04 -7.79
N GLY A 183 2.03 -8.35 -7.16
CA GLY A 183 0.61 -8.48 -7.47
C GLY A 183 0.27 -8.16 -8.93
N LEU A 184 0.85 -7.11 -9.50
CA LEU A 184 0.67 -6.75 -10.91
C LEU A 184 1.25 -7.79 -11.86
N VAL A 185 2.41 -8.37 -11.55
CA VAL A 185 3.01 -9.44 -12.35
C VAL A 185 2.10 -10.67 -12.36
N LEU A 186 1.60 -11.08 -11.19
CA LEU A 186 0.69 -12.21 -11.07
C LEU A 186 -0.65 -11.97 -11.75
N ALA A 187 -1.20 -10.76 -11.70
CA ALA A 187 -2.46 -10.43 -12.37
C ALA A 187 -2.41 -10.69 -13.89
N LYS A 188 -1.22 -10.65 -14.51
CA LYS A 188 -1.03 -10.98 -15.93
C LYS A 188 -0.92 -12.48 -16.21
N LEU A 189 -0.69 -13.30 -15.19
CA LEU A 189 -0.66 -14.76 -15.30
C LEU A 189 -2.09 -15.30 -15.20
N ARG A 190 -2.78 -15.41 -16.35
CA ARG A 190 -4.09 -16.07 -16.54
C ARG A 190 -5.06 -15.98 -15.33
N PHE A 191 -5.41 -14.76 -14.94
CA PHE A 191 -6.72 -14.49 -14.35
C PHE A 191 -7.68 -14.17 -15.50
N VAL A 192 -8.03 -15.19 -16.29
CA VAL A 192 -9.22 -15.13 -17.18
C VAL A 192 -10.43 -15.49 -16.33
#